data_AF-A0A6B2UDQ8-F1
#
_entry.id   AF-A0A6B2UDQ8-F1
#
_cell.length_a   1.000
_cell.length_b   1.000
_cell.length_c   1.000
_cell.angle_alpha   90.00
_cell.angle_beta   90.00
_cell.angle_gamma   90.00
#
_symmetry.space_group_name_H-M   'P 1'
#
loop_
_entity.id
_entity.type
_entity.pdbx_description
1 polymer ?
#
loop_
_entity_poly.entity_id
_entity_poly.type
_entity_poly.pdbx_seq_one_letter_code
_entity_poly.pdbx_strand_id
1 'polypeptide(L)'
;MNTPLTRPPARLAPAVEGRRWLSGDGAAGPVLDLLDSLGWRIVGTPETNVHAMSPDGHVYVGWLPEDPTAWKRNIVWQVHVIPGDAEPWSQSFGPGTPAETVAGFLSALVANSPVLR
;
A
#
# COMPACT_ATOMS: atom_id res chain seq x y z
N MET A 1 12.07 63.02 15.56
CA MET A 1 10.88 62.14 15.56
C MET A 1 11.34 60.80 15.03
N ASN A 2 11.37 59.76 15.86
CA ASN A 2 11.87 58.43 15.47
C ASN A 2 10.68 57.54 15.09
N THR A 3 10.64 57.09 13.84
CA THR A 3 9.66 56.13 13.33
C THR A 3 9.95 54.74 13.92
N PRO A 4 8.96 54.04 14.50
CA PRO A 4 9.18 52.68 14.99
C PRO A 4 9.31 51.72 13.79
N LEU A 5 10.34 50.88 13.81
CA LEU A 5 10.49 49.78 12.85
C LEU A 5 9.41 48.73 13.14
N THR A 6 8.43 48.62 12.26
CA THR A 6 7.42 47.57 12.30
C THR A 6 8.10 46.22 12.04
N ARG A 7 8.16 45.36 13.05
CA ARG A 7 8.71 44.00 12.92
C ARG A 7 7.81 43.20 11.97
N PRO A 8 8.33 42.56 10.92
CA PRO A 8 7.51 41.71 10.07
C PRO A 8 6.93 40.55 10.90
N PRO A 9 5.72 40.07 10.58
CA PRO A 9 5.10 38.97 11.30
C PRO A 9 6.02 37.75 11.21
N ALA A 10 6.21 37.07 12.33
CA ALA A 10 6.92 35.80 12.36
C ALA A 10 6.22 34.86 11.36
N ARG A 11 6.95 34.32 10.39
CA ARG A 11 6.45 33.20 9.61
C ARG A 11 6.15 32.08 10.60
N LEU A 12 4.87 31.74 10.75
CA LEU A 12 4.49 30.48 11.33
C LEU A 12 5.01 29.42 10.35
N ALA A 13 6.21 28.89 10.61
CA ALA A 13 6.57 27.62 10.01
C ALA A 13 5.49 26.64 10.48
N PRO A 14 4.83 25.88 9.59
CA PRO A 14 3.97 24.80 10.05
C PRO A 14 4.81 23.99 11.04
N ALA A 15 4.23 23.71 12.21
CA ALA A 15 4.85 22.82 13.17
C ALA A 15 5.30 21.60 12.36
N VAL A 16 6.59 21.25 12.46
CA VAL A 16 7.02 19.93 12.03
C VAL A 16 6.36 18.99 13.03
N GLU A 17 5.06 18.72 12.83
CA GLU A 17 4.48 17.42 13.14
C GLU A 17 5.44 16.46 12.45
N GLY A 18 6.29 15.80 13.23
CA GLY A 18 7.42 15.03 12.73
C GLY A 18 6.92 14.17 11.58
N ARG A 19 7.41 14.43 10.37
CA ARG A 19 7.02 13.66 9.18
C ARG A 19 7.24 12.20 9.53
N ARG A 20 6.15 11.48 9.80
CA ARG A 20 6.22 10.07 10.17
C ARG A 20 6.70 9.35 8.92
N TRP A 21 7.93 8.87 8.96
CA TRP A 21 8.47 8.05 7.91
C TRP A 21 7.55 6.84 7.74
N LEU A 22 7.22 6.49 6.50
CA LEU A 22 6.57 5.22 6.20
C LEU A 22 7.60 4.14 6.57
N SER A 23 7.46 3.58 7.77
CA SER A 23 8.27 2.48 8.26
C SER A 23 7.37 1.25 8.27
N GLY A 24 7.75 0.20 7.55
CA GLY A 24 7.02 -1.06 7.58
C GLY A 24 7.03 -1.61 8.99
N ASP A 25 5.88 -1.54 9.67
CA ASP A 25 5.63 -2.26 10.92
C ASP A 25 5.16 -3.70 10.65
N GLY A 26 5.12 -4.08 9.37
CA GLY A 26 4.66 -5.39 8.91
C GLY A 26 3.13 -5.51 8.85
N ALA A 27 2.37 -4.50 9.30
CA ALA A 27 0.92 -4.59 9.35
C ALA A 27 0.27 -4.41 7.97
N ALA A 28 -0.75 -5.23 7.67
CA ALA A 28 -1.46 -5.18 6.40
C ALA A 28 -2.59 -4.15 6.33
N GLY A 29 -2.94 -3.52 7.46
CA GLY A 29 -4.15 -2.70 7.65
C GLY A 29 -4.47 -1.75 6.48
N PRO A 30 -3.57 -0.82 6.11
CA PRO A 30 -3.84 0.12 5.02
C PRO A 30 -4.17 -0.52 3.66
N VAL A 31 -3.58 -1.68 3.37
CA VAL A 31 -3.86 -2.42 2.13
C VAL A 31 -5.19 -3.15 2.25
N LEU A 32 -5.47 -3.82 3.38
CA LEU A 32 -6.72 -4.54 3.57
C LEU A 32 -7.92 -3.60 3.57
N ASP A 33 -7.82 -2.44 4.22
CA ASP A 33 -8.87 -1.41 4.21
C ASP A 33 -9.15 -0.91 2.78
N LEU A 34 -8.10 -0.69 1.98
CA LEU A 34 -8.23 -0.32 0.57
C LEU A 34 -8.96 -1.41 -0.22
N LEU A 35 -8.51 -2.66 -0.12
CA LEU A 35 -9.06 -3.77 -0.90
C LEU A 35 -10.52 -4.08 -0.51
N ASP A 36 -10.85 -4.00 0.77
CA ASP A 36 -12.22 -4.16 1.27
C ASP A 36 -13.13 -3.05 0.73
N SER A 37 -12.65 -1.79 0.73
CA SER A 37 -13.40 -0.65 0.17
C SER A 37 -13.72 -0.78 -1.32
N LEU A 38 -12.91 -1.56 -2.05
CA LEU A 38 -13.08 -1.87 -3.47
C LEU A 38 -13.91 -3.15 -3.70
N GLY A 39 -14.44 -3.77 -2.65
CA GLY A 39 -15.25 -4.99 -2.72
C GLY A 39 -14.46 -6.23 -3.12
N TRP A 40 -13.14 -6.25 -2.91
CA TRP A 40 -12.32 -7.42 -3.22
C TRP A 40 -12.65 -8.56 -2.27
N ARG A 41 -12.55 -9.79 -2.76
CA ARG A 41 -12.70 -10.97 -1.90
C ARG A 41 -11.42 -11.16 -1.10
N ILE A 42 -11.48 -10.95 0.21
CA ILE A 42 -10.35 -11.14 1.14
C ILE A 42 -10.56 -12.40 1.98
N VAL A 43 -9.55 -13.26 2.05
CA VAL A 43 -9.55 -14.52 2.80
C VAL A 43 -8.25 -14.64 3.60
N GLY A 44 -8.37 -14.81 4.91
CA GLY A 44 -7.25 -15.15 5.78
C GLY A 44 -7.05 -16.67 5.89
N THR A 45 -5.83 -17.11 6.11
CA THR A 45 -5.50 -18.48 6.49
C THR A 45 -5.31 -18.59 8.00
N PRO A 46 -5.37 -19.79 8.60
CA PRO A 46 -5.09 -20.00 10.02
C PRO A 46 -3.69 -19.50 10.44
N GLU A 47 -2.75 -19.48 9.51
CA GLU A 47 -1.38 -19.01 9.67
C GLU A 47 -1.25 -17.49 9.50
N THR A 48 -2.35 -16.72 9.52
CA THR A 48 -2.30 -15.23 9.41
C THR A 48 -1.85 -14.71 8.04
N ASN A 49 -1.70 -15.57 7.02
CA ASN A 49 -1.57 -15.11 5.65
C ASN A 49 -2.91 -14.59 5.15
N VAL A 50 -2.90 -13.58 4.28
CA VAL A 50 -4.11 -13.01 3.69
C VAL A 50 -4.00 -13.01 2.18
N HIS A 51 -5.07 -13.45 1.53
CA HIS A 51 -5.21 -13.51 0.09
C HIS A 51 -6.41 -12.67 -0.32
N ALA A 52 -6.22 -11.78 -1.30
CA ALA A 52 -7.27 -10.96 -1.87
C ALA A 52 -7.34 -11.19 -3.37
N MET A 53 -8.56 -11.17 -3.91
CA MET A 53 -8.83 -11.31 -5.35
C MET A 53 -9.77 -10.20 -5.79
N SER A 54 -9.45 -9.55 -6.91
CA SER A 54 -10.32 -8.54 -7.52
C SER A 54 -11.67 -9.14 -7.96
N PRO A 55 -12.74 -8.34 -8.02
CA PRO A 55 -14.08 -8.83 -8.41
C PRO A 55 -14.11 -9.53 -9.78
N ASP A 56 -13.25 -9.09 -10.71
CA ASP A 56 -13.12 -9.63 -12.06
C ASP A 56 -12.16 -10.84 -12.14
N GLY A 57 -11.47 -11.18 -11.05
CA GLY A 57 -10.56 -12.32 -10.98
C GLY A 57 -9.20 -12.13 -11.65
N HIS A 58 -8.88 -10.93 -12.17
CA HIS A 58 -7.62 -10.68 -12.87
C HIS A 58 -6.47 -10.29 -11.95
N VAL A 59 -6.73 -9.83 -10.73
CA VAL A 59 -5.69 -9.41 -9.79
C VAL A 59 -5.78 -10.17 -8.49
N TYR A 60 -4.67 -10.81 -8.14
CA TYR A 60 -4.46 -11.43 -6.85
C TYR A 60 -3.44 -10.61 -6.05
N VAL A 61 -3.72 -10.43 -4.76
CA VAL A 61 -2.79 -9.84 -3.79
C VAL A 61 -2.64 -10.80 -2.61
N GLY A 62 -1.40 -11.15 -2.27
CA GLY A 62 -1.07 -11.93 -1.08
C GLY A 62 -0.24 -11.11 -0.10
N TRP A 63 -0.67 -11.06 1.16
CA TRP A 63 0.16 -10.71 2.30
C TRP A 63 0.56 -12.00 3.01
N LEU A 64 1.85 -12.29 3.01
CA LEU A 64 2.41 -13.61 3.33
C LEU A 64 3.41 -13.55 4.50
N PRO A 65 3.04 -12.99 5.66
CA PRO A 65 3.94 -12.86 6.81
C PRO A 65 4.37 -14.22 7.39
N GLU A 66 3.70 -15.32 7.07
CA GLU A 66 4.00 -16.64 7.64
C GLU A 66 4.27 -17.71 6.56
N ASP A 67 4.42 -17.34 5.28
CA ASP A 67 4.72 -18.31 4.20
C ASP A 67 6.24 -18.60 4.11
N PRO A 68 6.73 -19.81 4.48
CA PRO A 68 8.16 -20.09 4.50
C PRO A 68 8.82 -20.04 3.12
N THR A 69 8.06 -20.25 2.05
CA THR A 69 8.56 -20.19 0.66
C THR A 69 8.72 -18.74 0.22
N ALA A 70 7.79 -17.86 0.59
CA ALA A 70 7.89 -16.42 0.34
C ALA A 70 9.08 -15.81 1.11
N TRP A 71 9.24 -16.18 2.39
CA TRP A 71 10.35 -15.70 3.23
C TRP A 71 11.72 -16.11 2.70
N LYS A 72 11.88 -17.32 2.14
CA LYS A 72 13.12 -17.74 1.46
C LYS A 72 13.53 -16.81 0.31
N ARG A 73 12.60 -16.02 -0.22
CA ARG A 73 12.81 -15.07 -1.32
C ARG A 73 12.72 -13.61 -0.85
N ASN A 74 12.64 -13.37 0.46
CA ASN A 74 12.45 -12.05 1.05
C ASN A 74 11.18 -11.33 0.55
N ILE A 75 10.07 -12.07 0.49
CA ILE A 75 8.77 -11.59 0.03
C ILE A 75 7.78 -11.63 1.20
N VAL A 76 7.07 -10.53 1.40
CA VAL A 76 5.91 -10.42 2.31
C VAL A 76 4.65 -10.02 1.54
N TRP A 77 4.80 -9.30 0.43
CA TRP A 77 3.68 -8.97 -0.45
C TRP A 77 3.90 -9.54 -1.84
N GLN A 78 2.85 -10.07 -2.42
CA GLN A 78 2.84 -10.52 -3.80
C GLN A 78 1.60 -9.99 -4.51
N VAL A 79 1.79 -9.39 -5.67
CA VAL A 79 0.72 -8.97 -6.58
C VAL A 79 0.90 -9.71 -7.88
N HIS A 80 -0.14 -10.39 -8.34
CA HIS A 80 -0.21 -11.04 -9.65
C HIS A 80 -1.33 -10.42 -10.45
N VAL A 81 -1.04 -10.06 -11.69
CA VAL A 81 -2.01 -9.50 -12.62
C VAL A 81 -2.04 -10.38 -13.87
N ILE A 82 -3.23 -10.89 -14.19
CA ILE A 82 -3.51 -11.73 -15.34
C ILE A 82 -4.56 -10.99 -16.18
N PRO A 83 -4.15 -10.04 -17.03
CA PRO A 83 -5.08 -9.31 -17.88
C PRO A 83 -5.58 -10.20 -19.02
N GLY A 84 -6.80 -9.94 -19.52
CA GLY A 84 -7.40 -10.73 -20.59
C GLY A 84 -6.78 -10.51 -21.98
N ASP A 85 -6.09 -9.39 -22.18
CA ASP A 85 -5.59 -8.90 -23.48
C ASP A 85 -4.09 -8.56 -23.50
N ALA A 86 -3.37 -8.85 -22.41
CA ALA A 86 -1.94 -8.56 -22.29
C ALA A 86 -1.19 -9.67 -21.54
N GLU A 87 0.14 -9.58 -21.53
CA GLU A 87 0.97 -10.55 -20.84
C GLU A 87 0.81 -10.45 -19.31
N PRO A 88 0.64 -11.58 -18.59
CA PRO A 88 0.60 -11.61 -17.15
C PRO A 88 1.92 -11.12 -16.52
N TRP A 89 1.81 -10.48 -15.37
CA TRP A 89 2.98 -10.01 -14.63
C TRP A 89 2.78 -10.11 -13.13
N SER A 90 3.91 -10.05 -12.40
CA SER A 90 3.91 -10.09 -10.95
C SER A 90 4.85 -9.06 -10.34
N GLN A 91 4.47 -8.46 -9.23
CA GLN A 91 5.32 -7.60 -8.41
C GLN A 91 5.36 -8.15 -6.98
N SER A 92 6.54 -8.17 -6.37
CA SER A 92 6.71 -8.59 -4.97
C SER A 92 7.35 -7.48 -4.14
N PHE A 93 7.01 -7.41 -2.86
CA PHE A 93 7.62 -6.49 -1.90
C PHE A 93 8.09 -7.24 -0.66
N GLY A 94 9.21 -6.78 -0.09
CA GLY A 94 9.83 -7.42 1.06
C GLY A 94 9.34 -6.88 2.40
N PRO A 95 9.83 -7.45 3.53
CA PRO A 95 9.42 -7.06 4.88
C PRO A 95 9.66 -5.58 5.23
N GLY A 96 10.66 -4.95 4.60
CA GLY A 96 10.97 -3.53 4.83
C GLY A 96 10.07 -2.56 4.07
N THR A 97 9.14 -3.04 3.25
CA THR A 97 8.24 -2.18 2.48
C THR A 97 7.04 -1.76 3.33
N PRO A 98 6.80 -0.45 3.51
CA PRO A 98 5.61 0.04 4.23
C PRO A 98 4.33 -0.34 3.49
N ALA A 99 3.28 -0.70 4.25
CA ALA A 99 2.00 -1.10 3.68
C ALA A 99 1.36 0.03 2.86
N GLU A 100 1.57 1.28 3.22
CA GLU A 100 1.10 2.45 2.47
C GLU A 100 1.73 2.54 1.09
N THR A 101 2.98 2.08 0.91
CA THR A 101 3.62 2.01 -0.41
C THR A 101 2.93 0.97 -1.29
N VAL A 102 2.59 -0.18 -0.73
CA VAL A 102 1.83 -1.23 -1.43
C VAL A 102 0.42 -0.75 -1.76
N ALA A 103 -0.26 -0.09 -0.81
CA ALA A 103 -1.58 0.50 -1.03
C ALA A 103 -1.56 1.57 -2.13
N GLY A 104 -0.52 2.42 -2.17
CA GLY A 104 -0.34 3.41 -3.23
C GLY A 104 -0.13 2.76 -4.60
N PHE A 105 0.67 1.70 -4.68
CA PHE A 105 0.84 0.89 -5.89
C PHE A 105 -0.49 0.31 -6.37
N LEU A 106 -1.26 -0.32 -5.48
CA LEU A 106 -2.57 -0.90 -5.79
C LEU A 106 -3.59 0.17 -6.19
N SER A 107 -3.57 1.33 -5.54
CA SER A 107 -4.43 2.46 -5.90
C SER A 107 -4.15 2.93 -7.33
N ALA A 108 -2.88 3.02 -7.72
CA ALA A 108 -2.50 3.37 -9.09
C ALA A 108 -2.93 2.28 -10.09
N LEU A 109 -2.78 1.00 -9.74
CA LEU A 109 -3.23 -0.13 -10.56
C LEU A 109 -4.73 -0.06 -10.83
N VAL A 110 -5.54 0.07 -9.78
CA VAL A 110 -7.02 0.16 -9.85
C VAL A 110 -7.48 1.43 -10.57
N ALA A 111 -6.77 2.55 -10.39
CA ALA A 111 -7.10 3.80 -11.07
C ALA A 111 -7.00 3.68 -12.59
N ASN A 112 -6.09 2.84 -13.10
CA ASN A 112 -5.80 2.67 -14.52
C ASN A 112 -6.39 1.39 -15.12
N SER A 113 -7.26 0.68 -14.39
CA SER A 113 -7.96 -0.51 -14.87
C SER A 113 -9.43 -0.43 -14.44
N PRO A 114 -10.35 0.00 -15.34
CA PRO A 114 -11.75 0.23 -14.97
C PRO A 114 -12.50 -1.04 -14.51
N VAL A 115 -11.94 -2.22 -14.78
CA VAL A 115 -12.50 -3.52 -14.40
C VAL A 115 -12.21 -3.88 -12.92
N LEU A 116 -11.26 -3.17 -12.27
CA LEU A 116 -10.83 -3.43 -10.90
C LEU A 116 -11.52 -2.54 -9.83
N ARG A 117 -12.45 -1.69 -10.25
CA ARG A 117 -13.19 -0.74 -9.40
C ARG A 117 -14.56 -1.27 -8.99
#